data_AF-A0A925NPR4-F1
#
_entry.id   AF-A0A925NPR4-F1
#
_cell.length_a   1.000
_cell.length_b   1.000
_cell.length_c   1.000
_cell.angle_alpha   90.00
_cell.angle_beta   90.00
_cell.angle_gamma   90.00
#
_symmetry.space_group_name_H-M   'P 1'
#
loop_
_entity.id
_entity.type
_entity.pdbx_description
1 polymer ?
#
loop_
_entity_poly.entity_id
_entity_poly.type
_entity_poly.pdbx_seq_one_letter_code
_entity_poly.pdbx_strand_id
1 'polypeptide(L)'
;MFASSNISKQLEANKRLLSTSVVVATLLIQTGNEASGQAQQDIANIPVSPQSGGQQMQRNGNPSAYVPQWFGRYDQIRRQAQMTPAEKMKSDTLMAKGMGAMLGSGPDKGTMQVLLTKMVSKYSTASEQMKQLPLYPETEKLHRGYYQYFSDAKRLFSDYLRVQTSIFAVDDETGKPVVSLLMARKQNLENLDIQNKALDDQLRKQFGIAPYQY
;
A
#
# COMPACT_ATOMS: atom_id res chain seq x y z
N MET A 1 28.62 -46.28 -4.75
CA MET A 1 28.84 -44.81 -4.72
C MET A 1 27.90 -44.16 -5.72
N PHE A 2 27.42 -42.95 -5.41
CA PHE A 2 26.55 -42.06 -6.21
C PHE A 2 25.03 -42.19 -6.01
N ALA A 3 24.51 -41.49 -4.99
CA ALA A 3 23.15 -40.92 -4.98
C ALA A 3 23.05 -39.84 -3.88
N SER A 4 23.70 -38.68 -4.06
CA SER A 4 23.55 -37.57 -3.09
C SER A 4 23.52 -36.16 -3.71
N SER A 5 23.46 -36.00 -5.03
CA SER A 5 23.52 -34.65 -5.65
C SER A 5 22.17 -34.02 -6.00
N ASN A 6 21.03 -34.69 -5.80
CA ASN A 6 19.72 -34.17 -6.23
C ASN A 6 18.82 -33.59 -5.12
N ILE A 7 19.12 -33.83 -3.84
CA ILE A 7 18.29 -33.29 -2.74
C ILE A 7 18.64 -31.82 -2.45
N SER A 8 19.90 -31.43 -2.67
CA SER A 8 20.39 -30.07 -2.39
C SER A 8 19.81 -29.00 -3.32
N LYS A 9 19.49 -29.35 -4.57
CA LYS A 9 18.91 -28.40 -5.55
C LYS A 9 17.41 -28.16 -5.36
N GLN A 10 16.66 -29.12 -4.82
CA GLN A 10 15.23 -28.90 -4.52
C GLN A 10 15.01 -28.11 -3.22
N LEU A 11 15.96 -28.13 -2.27
CA LEU A 11 15.85 -27.37 -1.03
C LEU A 11 16.15 -25.86 -1.22
N GLU A 12 16.94 -25.48 -2.23
CA GLU A 12 17.19 -24.06 -2.55
C GLU A 12 16.06 -23.41 -3.36
N ALA A 13 15.31 -24.18 -4.16
CA ALA A 13 14.18 -23.65 -4.92
C ALA A 13 13.00 -23.23 -4.02
N ASN A 14 12.82 -23.87 -2.86
CA ASN A 14 11.75 -23.54 -1.91
C ASN A 14 12.10 -22.39 -0.92
N LYS A 15 13.34 -21.90 -0.90
CA LYS A 15 13.72 -20.72 -0.08
C LYS A 15 13.43 -19.38 -0.75
N ARG A 16 13.02 -19.37 -2.03
CA ARG A 16 12.73 -18.13 -2.78
C ARG A 16 11.24 -17.72 -2.82
N LEU A 17 10.36 -18.43 -2.09
CA LEU A 17 8.91 -18.16 -2.10
C LEU A 17 8.36 -17.53 -0.81
N LEU A 18 9.21 -17.06 0.12
CA LEU A 18 8.79 -16.39 1.34
C LEU A 18 9.67 -15.17 1.67
N SER A 19 9.78 -14.22 0.75
CA SER A 19 10.38 -12.92 1.08
C SER A 19 9.70 -11.77 0.34
N THR A 20 8.40 -11.62 0.58
CA THR A 20 7.76 -10.31 0.53
C THR A 20 7.27 -9.97 1.94
N SER A 21 8.14 -10.15 2.91
CA SER A 21 7.92 -9.71 4.28
C SER A 21 7.90 -8.18 4.28
N VAL A 22 6.71 -7.64 4.52
CA VAL A 22 6.55 -6.31 5.11
C VAL A 22 6.89 -6.47 6.59
N VAL A 23 8.18 -6.36 6.91
CA VAL A 23 8.71 -6.07 8.24
C VAL A 23 10.03 -5.34 7.93
N VAL A 24 10.31 -4.12 8.41
CA VAL A 24 10.75 -3.83 9.77
C VAL A 24 10.67 -2.32 10.01
N ALA A 25 9.92 -1.91 11.04
CA ALA A 25 10.32 -0.91 12.04
C ALA A 25 9.27 -0.91 13.15
N THR A 26 9.15 -2.03 13.87
CA THR A 26 8.48 -2.07 15.16
C THR A 26 9.46 -1.52 16.19
N LEU A 27 9.30 -0.25 16.58
CA LEU A 27 9.99 0.28 17.74
C LEU A 27 9.30 -0.32 18.98
N LEU A 28 9.98 -1.29 19.61
CA LEU A 28 9.62 -1.85 20.90
C LEU A 28 9.67 -0.74 21.96
N ILE A 29 8.52 -0.39 22.52
CA ILE A 29 8.43 0.09 23.91
C ILE A 29 7.42 -0.81 24.61
N GLN A 30 7.94 -1.69 25.47
CA GLN A 30 7.18 -2.44 26.45
C GLN A 30 6.62 -1.49 27.50
N THR A 31 5.29 -1.43 27.64
CA THR A 31 4.61 -1.32 28.94
C THR A 31 3.17 -1.83 28.82
N GLY A 32 2.91 -2.99 29.44
CA GLY A 32 1.76 -3.22 30.33
C GLY A 32 0.32 -3.27 29.78
N ASN A 33 -0.21 -4.50 29.76
CA ASN A 33 -1.57 -4.96 30.04
C ASN A 33 -2.83 -4.44 29.30
N GLU A 34 -3.44 -5.41 28.61
CA GLU A 34 -4.87 -5.80 28.62
C GLU A 34 -5.94 -4.79 28.16
N ALA A 35 -6.40 -4.97 26.91
CA ALA A 35 -7.82 -5.03 26.59
C ALA A 35 -8.05 -5.70 25.22
N SER A 36 -8.70 -6.86 25.26
CA SER A 36 -9.28 -7.61 24.15
C SER A 36 -10.34 -6.78 23.43
N GLY A 37 -10.37 -6.79 22.09
CA GLY A 37 -11.44 -6.15 21.33
C GLY A 37 -11.38 -6.47 19.85
N GLN A 38 -12.37 -7.25 19.41
CA GLN A 38 -12.64 -7.69 18.04
C GLN A 38 -12.50 -6.56 17.00
N ALA A 39 -11.62 -6.74 16.01
CA ALA A 39 -11.59 -5.92 14.80
C ALA A 39 -12.05 -6.75 13.59
N GLN A 40 -13.27 -7.29 13.68
CA GLN A 40 -14.04 -7.72 12.53
C GLN A 40 -14.94 -6.53 12.16
N GLN A 41 -14.35 -5.49 11.59
CA GLN A 41 -15.11 -4.34 11.12
C GLN A 41 -15.50 -4.53 9.66
N ASP A 42 -16.82 -4.52 9.48
CA ASP A 42 -17.58 -4.43 8.25
C ASP A 42 -16.90 -3.59 7.17
N ILE A 43 -16.51 -4.25 6.08
CA ILE A 43 -16.15 -3.59 4.82
C ILE A 43 -17.43 -3.00 4.14
N ALA A 44 -18.60 -3.21 4.74
CA ALA A 44 -19.89 -2.72 4.25
C ALA A 44 -20.13 -1.22 4.55
N ASN A 45 -19.30 -0.56 5.36
CA ASN A 45 -19.60 0.79 5.84
C ASN A 45 -18.48 1.81 5.61
N ILE A 46 -17.81 1.74 4.46
CA ILE A 46 -16.91 2.82 4.02
C ILE A 46 -17.80 4.01 3.60
N PRO A 47 -17.72 5.19 4.26
CA PRO A 47 -18.50 6.34 3.87
C PRO A 47 -18.14 6.77 2.44
N VAL A 48 -19.06 6.47 1.53
CA VAL A 48 -19.04 6.91 0.13
C VAL A 48 -19.25 8.42 0.09
N SER A 49 -18.18 9.18 -0.04
CA SER A 49 -18.28 10.51 -0.62
C SER A 49 -18.66 10.34 -2.10
N PRO A 50 -19.78 10.93 -2.58
CA PRO A 50 -20.18 10.82 -3.98
C PRO A 50 -19.25 11.69 -4.82
N GLN A 51 -18.13 11.13 -5.28
CA GLN A 51 -17.23 11.83 -6.18
C GLN A 51 -17.07 11.05 -7.48
N SER A 52 -17.77 11.60 -8.48
CA SER A 52 -17.85 11.29 -9.90
C SER A 52 -16.50 10.94 -10.50
N GLY A 53 -16.39 9.79 -11.18
CA GLY A 53 -15.18 9.46 -11.94
C GLY A 53 -15.21 8.11 -12.68
N GLY A 54 -15.87 7.09 -12.14
CA GLY A 54 -16.08 5.82 -12.83
C GLY A 54 -17.53 5.68 -13.24
N GLN A 55 -17.84 5.78 -14.54
CA GLN A 55 -19.15 5.35 -15.02
C GLN A 55 -19.29 3.85 -14.69
N GLN A 56 -20.28 3.49 -13.86
CA GLN A 56 -20.67 2.10 -13.69
C GLN A 56 -21.09 1.59 -15.07
N MET A 57 -20.26 0.76 -15.70
CA MET A 57 -20.61 0.19 -17.00
C MET A 57 -21.68 -0.88 -16.77
N GLN A 58 -22.91 -0.56 -17.17
CA GLN A 58 -24.04 -1.48 -17.17
C GLN A 58 -23.80 -2.58 -18.21
N ARG A 59 -23.86 -3.84 -17.74
CA ARG A 59 -23.34 -5.07 -18.37
C ARG A 59 -24.05 -5.43 -19.68
N ASN A 60 -23.26 -5.80 -20.70
CA ASN A 60 -23.73 -6.66 -21.79
C ASN A 60 -22.60 -7.60 -22.28
N GLY A 61 -21.90 -8.27 -21.36
CA GLY A 61 -20.79 -9.18 -21.69
C GLY A 61 -20.46 -10.19 -20.59
N ASN A 62 -19.80 -11.29 -20.97
CA ASN A 62 -19.33 -12.33 -20.06
C ASN A 62 -18.12 -11.84 -19.23
N PRO A 63 -18.13 -11.93 -17.88
CA PRO A 63 -17.01 -11.53 -17.02
C PRO A 63 -15.66 -12.11 -17.40
N SER A 64 -15.64 -13.31 -18.00
CA SER A 64 -14.41 -13.97 -18.45
C SER A 64 -13.63 -13.18 -19.50
N ALA A 65 -14.27 -12.25 -20.22
CA ALA A 65 -13.61 -11.46 -21.26
C ALA A 65 -12.99 -10.15 -20.72
N TYR A 66 -13.70 -9.42 -19.85
CA TYR A 66 -13.28 -8.08 -19.42
C TYR A 66 -12.55 -8.05 -18.08
N VAL A 67 -12.79 -9.01 -17.18
CA VAL A 67 -12.12 -9.05 -15.87
C VAL A 67 -10.59 -9.24 -16.03
N PRO A 68 -10.09 -10.17 -16.88
CA PRO A 68 -8.65 -10.28 -17.11
C PRO A 68 -8.02 -9.00 -17.68
N GLN A 69 -8.72 -8.30 -18.58
CA GLN A 69 -8.26 -7.02 -19.14
C GLN A 69 -8.21 -5.93 -18.07
N TRP A 70 -9.20 -5.89 -17.18
CA TRP A 70 -9.21 -5.00 -16.02
C TRP A 70 -7.99 -5.25 -15.13
N PHE A 71 -7.72 -6.50 -14.78
CA PHE A 71 -6.56 -6.88 -13.96
C PHE A 71 -5.23 -6.49 -14.63
N GLY A 72 -5.11 -6.61 -15.95
CA GLY A 72 -3.92 -6.15 -16.68
C GLY A 72 -3.64 -4.65 -16.49
N ARG A 73 -4.67 -3.80 -16.60
CA ARG A 73 -4.52 -2.36 -16.38
C ARG A 73 -4.28 -2.02 -14.90
N TYR A 74 -5.01 -2.68 -14.01
CA TYR A 74 -4.85 -2.54 -12.56
C TYR A 74 -3.44 -2.94 -12.10
N ASP A 75 -2.85 -4.00 -12.65
CA ASP A 75 -1.49 -4.45 -12.33
C ASP A 75 -0.43 -3.45 -12.79
N GLN A 76 -0.63 -2.82 -13.95
CA GLN A 76 0.22 -1.73 -14.42
C GLN A 76 0.21 -0.55 -13.44
N ILE A 77 -0.96 -0.14 -12.95
CA ILE A 77 -1.09 0.95 -11.97
C ILE A 77 -0.34 0.60 -10.69
N ARG A 78 -0.56 -0.61 -10.16
CA ARG A 78 0.13 -1.07 -8.94
C ARG A 78 1.64 -1.07 -9.11
N ARG A 79 2.15 -1.57 -10.24
CA ARG A 79 3.60 -1.60 -10.51
C ARG A 79 4.21 -0.20 -10.55
N GLN A 80 3.52 0.76 -11.17
CA GLN A 80 3.97 2.16 -11.22
C GLN A 80 3.99 2.84 -9.85
N ALA A 81 3.04 2.49 -8.99
CA ALA A 81 2.93 3.03 -7.63
C ALA A 81 4.01 2.51 -6.67
N GLN A 82 4.58 1.32 -6.94
CA GLN A 82 5.56 0.71 -6.05
C GLN A 82 6.91 1.44 -6.05
N MET A 83 7.61 1.31 -4.91
CA MET A 83 9.01 1.67 -4.78
C MET A 83 9.88 0.63 -5.49
N THR A 84 10.82 1.11 -6.29
CA THR A 84 11.92 0.29 -6.82
C THR A 84 12.76 -0.29 -5.69
N PRO A 85 13.49 -1.40 -5.90
CA PRO A 85 14.40 -1.95 -4.89
C PRO A 85 15.40 -0.93 -4.34
N ALA A 86 15.93 -0.04 -5.20
CA ALA A 86 16.84 1.02 -4.79
C ALA A 86 16.17 2.06 -3.88
N GLU A 87 14.95 2.48 -4.21
CA GLU A 87 14.15 3.39 -3.36
C GLU A 87 13.80 2.74 -2.03
N LYS A 88 13.49 1.44 -2.03
CA LYS A 88 13.22 0.69 -0.80
C LYS A 88 14.44 0.65 0.11
N MET A 89 15.60 0.24 -0.41
CA MET A 89 16.85 0.25 0.38
C MET A 89 17.17 1.64 0.94
N LYS A 90 16.94 2.67 0.14
CA LYS A 90 17.14 4.07 0.54
C LYS A 90 16.15 4.47 1.64
N SER A 91 14.88 4.11 1.50
CA SER A 91 13.84 4.31 2.52
C SER A 91 14.23 3.62 3.82
N ASP A 92 14.62 2.35 3.77
CA ASP A 92 15.00 1.55 4.94
C ASP A 92 16.19 2.18 5.67
N THR A 93 17.21 2.64 4.91
CA THR A 93 18.38 3.33 5.46
C THR A 93 18.00 4.63 6.17
N LEU A 94 17.10 5.42 5.58
CA LEU A 94 16.64 6.69 6.18
C LEU A 94 15.75 6.45 7.40
N MET A 95 14.87 5.44 7.35
CA MET A 95 14.01 5.06 8.47
C MET A 95 14.81 4.50 9.65
N ALA A 96 15.90 3.78 9.40
CA ALA A 96 16.82 3.33 10.44
C ALA A 96 17.48 4.48 11.22
N LYS A 97 17.62 5.66 10.61
CA LYS A 97 18.10 6.90 11.26
C LYS A 97 17.01 7.62 12.07
N GLY A 98 15.76 7.12 12.02
CA GLY A 98 14.63 7.60 12.80
C GLY A 98 14.27 9.07 12.55
N MET A 99 13.77 9.73 13.60
CA MET A 99 13.32 11.13 13.53
C MET A 99 14.45 12.10 13.18
N GLY A 100 15.72 11.73 13.37
CA GLY A 100 16.87 12.55 12.99
C GLY A 100 16.96 12.80 11.48
N ALA A 101 16.64 11.80 10.66
CA ALA A 101 16.59 11.98 9.20
C ALA A 101 15.37 12.79 8.73
N MET A 102 14.31 12.84 9.54
CA MET A 102 13.09 13.56 9.21
C MET A 102 13.12 15.03 9.65
N LEU A 103 13.58 15.30 10.87
CA LEU A 103 13.54 16.63 11.49
C LEU A 103 14.91 17.33 11.54
N GLY A 104 16.01 16.59 11.36
CA GLY A 104 17.35 17.15 11.40
C GLY A 104 17.68 18.05 10.21
N SER A 105 18.73 18.85 10.34
CA SER A 105 19.33 19.58 9.21
C SER A 105 20.40 18.71 8.55
N GLY A 106 20.33 18.51 7.23
CA GLY A 106 21.41 17.85 6.49
C GLY A 106 20.99 17.12 5.22
N PRO A 107 21.95 16.44 4.55
CA PRO A 107 21.72 15.73 3.30
C PRO A 107 20.64 14.64 3.41
N ASP A 108 20.52 14.00 4.57
CA ASP A 108 19.51 12.97 4.82
C ASP A 108 18.08 13.53 4.77
N LYS A 109 17.85 14.75 5.29
CA LYS A 109 16.54 15.41 5.21
C LYS A 109 16.15 15.68 3.77
N GLY A 110 17.04 16.28 2.98
CA GLY A 110 16.78 16.54 1.56
C GLY A 110 16.56 15.26 0.77
N THR A 111 17.33 14.22 1.10
CA THR A 111 17.20 12.90 0.50
C THR A 111 15.84 12.24 0.81
N MET A 112 15.39 12.34 2.07
CA MET A 112 14.06 11.90 2.48
C MET A 112 12.97 12.72 1.79
N GLN A 113 13.11 14.04 1.74
CA GLN A 113 12.16 14.93 1.09
C GLN A 113 11.95 14.54 -0.38
N VAL A 114 13.04 14.29 -1.14
CA VAL A 114 12.97 13.83 -2.53
C VAL A 114 12.21 12.51 -2.64
N LEU A 115 12.49 11.55 -1.76
CA LEU A 115 11.79 10.26 -1.74
C LEU A 115 10.29 10.44 -1.45
N LEU A 116 9.95 11.20 -0.40
CA LEU A 116 8.56 11.48 -0.02
C LEU A 116 7.80 12.18 -1.15
N THR A 117 8.37 13.23 -1.77
CA THR A 117 7.78 13.93 -2.92
C THR A 117 7.55 12.97 -4.09
N LYS A 118 8.50 12.08 -4.38
CA LYS A 118 8.33 11.07 -5.42
C LYS A 118 7.19 10.11 -5.11
N MET A 119 7.04 9.68 -3.85
CA MET A 119 5.93 8.82 -3.45
C MET A 119 4.58 9.51 -3.56
N VAL A 120 4.49 10.78 -3.14
CA VAL A 120 3.27 11.59 -3.33
C VAL A 120 2.88 11.64 -4.81
N SER A 121 3.84 11.89 -5.71
CA SER A 121 3.59 11.92 -7.15
C SER A 121 3.12 10.56 -7.70
N LYS A 122 3.78 9.46 -7.29
CA LYS A 122 3.41 8.10 -7.69
C LYS A 122 1.99 7.75 -7.26
N TYR A 123 1.65 7.99 -5.99
CA TYR A 123 0.33 7.68 -5.47
C TYR A 123 -0.76 8.59 -6.01
N SER A 124 -0.46 9.87 -6.28
CA SER A 124 -1.39 10.76 -6.99
C SER A 124 -1.70 10.23 -8.38
N THR A 125 -0.67 9.83 -9.13
CA THR A 125 -0.86 9.26 -10.47
C THR A 125 -1.67 7.97 -10.40
N ALA A 126 -1.34 7.08 -9.46
CA ALA A 126 -2.04 5.81 -9.28
C ALA A 126 -3.51 6.01 -8.88
N SER A 127 -3.82 6.95 -7.98
CA SER A 127 -5.21 7.25 -7.61
C SER A 127 -6.02 7.79 -8.78
N GLU A 128 -5.43 8.67 -9.61
CA GLU A 128 -6.12 9.19 -10.80
C GLU A 128 -6.30 8.11 -11.87
N GLN A 129 -5.30 7.26 -12.11
CA GLN A 129 -5.44 6.14 -13.03
C GLN A 129 -6.48 5.12 -12.55
N MET A 130 -6.57 4.86 -11.24
CA MET A 130 -7.62 4.01 -10.67
C MET A 130 -9.01 4.57 -10.97
N LYS A 131 -9.24 5.88 -10.76
CA LYS A 131 -10.53 6.52 -11.10
C LYS A 131 -10.95 6.31 -12.55
N GLN A 132 -9.97 6.30 -13.46
CA GLN A 132 -10.20 6.12 -14.89
C GLN A 132 -10.44 4.65 -15.30
N LEU A 133 -10.15 3.69 -14.43
CA LEU A 133 -10.46 2.30 -14.72
C LEU A 133 -11.98 2.10 -14.72
N PRO A 134 -12.49 1.29 -15.66
CA PRO A 134 -13.83 0.74 -15.57
C PRO A 134 -14.15 0.20 -14.18
N LEU A 135 -15.31 0.59 -13.64
CA LEU A 135 -15.82 0.03 -12.41
C LEU A 135 -16.77 -1.12 -12.76
N TYR A 136 -16.31 -2.34 -12.53
CA TYR A 136 -17.10 -3.55 -12.72
C TYR A 136 -17.53 -4.12 -11.37
N PRO A 137 -18.76 -4.65 -11.23
CA PRO A 137 -19.24 -5.21 -9.96
C PRO A 137 -18.33 -6.28 -9.35
N GLU A 138 -17.68 -7.08 -10.19
CA GLU A 138 -16.79 -8.17 -9.77
C GLU A 138 -15.50 -7.68 -9.13
N THR A 139 -15.01 -6.52 -9.56
CA THR A 139 -13.75 -5.93 -9.09
C THR A 139 -13.98 -4.66 -8.27
N GLU A 140 -15.23 -4.23 -8.07
CA GLU A 140 -15.60 -2.96 -7.44
C GLU A 140 -14.96 -2.80 -6.06
N LYS A 141 -15.07 -3.82 -5.21
CA LYS A 141 -14.50 -3.77 -3.85
C LYS A 141 -12.98 -3.61 -3.88
N LEU A 142 -12.31 -4.34 -4.77
CA LEU A 142 -10.85 -4.26 -4.94
C LEU A 142 -10.43 -2.90 -5.52
N HIS A 143 -11.17 -2.41 -6.51
CA HIS A 143 -10.98 -1.11 -7.12
C HIS A 143 -11.03 -0.02 -6.06
N ARG A 144 -12.13 0.04 -5.29
CA ARG A 144 -12.35 1.05 -4.25
C ARG A 144 -11.29 0.95 -3.15
N GLY A 145 -10.94 -0.28 -2.74
CA GLY A 145 -9.90 -0.53 -1.75
C GLY A 145 -8.53 0.00 -2.18
N TYR A 146 -8.08 -0.26 -3.41
CA TYR A 146 -6.80 0.26 -3.90
C TYR A 146 -6.83 1.76 -4.22
N TYR A 147 -7.96 2.29 -4.67
CA TYR A 147 -8.14 3.73 -4.81
C TYR A 147 -7.98 4.44 -3.46
N GLN A 148 -8.63 3.93 -2.42
CA GLN A 148 -8.48 4.44 -1.06
C GLN A 148 -7.03 4.31 -0.59
N TYR A 149 -6.40 3.15 -0.78
CA TYR A 149 -5.01 2.92 -0.40
C TYR A 149 -4.07 3.95 -1.03
N PHE A 150 -4.17 4.21 -2.34
CA PHE A 150 -3.33 5.22 -2.99
C PHE A 150 -3.63 6.63 -2.49
N SER A 151 -4.90 6.96 -2.22
CA SER A 151 -5.29 8.26 -1.68
C SER A 151 -4.75 8.48 -0.27
N ASP A 152 -4.88 7.49 0.61
CA ASP A 152 -4.42 7.51 1.99
C ASP A 152 -2.89 7.50 2.07
N ALA A 153 -2.22 6.72 1.20
CA ALA A 153 -0.77 6.75 1.08
C ALA A 153 -0.28 8.13 0.65
N LYS A 154 -0.87 8.72 -0.39
CA LYS A 154 -0.54 10.09 -0.84
C LYS A 154 -0.66 11.09 0.31
N ARG A 155 -1.76 11.02 1.08
CA ARG A 155 -1.98 11.89 2.24
C ARG A 155 -0.89 11.67 3.29
N LEU A 156 -0.62 10.43 3.68
CA LEU A 156 0.40 10.08 4.67
C LEU A 156 1.79 10.63 4.27
N PHE A 157 2.23 10.42 3.03
CA PHE A 157 3.53 10.94 2.56
C PHE A 157 3.56 12.48 2.49
N SER A 158 2.43 13.10 2.16
CA SER A 158 2.31 14.57 2.20
C SER A 158 2.38 15.11 3.62
N ASP A 159 1.78 14.41 4.59
CA ASP A 159 1.86 14.77 6.01
C ASP A 159 3.28 14.65 6.56
N TYR A 160 4.02 13.62 6.17
CA TYR A 160 5.46 13.54 6.47
C TYR A 160 6.19 14.78 5.95
N LEU A 161 5.97 15.22 4.71
CA LEU A 161 6.55 16.45 4.16
C LEU A 161 6.13 17.72 4.93
N ARG A 162 4.86 17.81 5.33
CA ARG A 162 4.34 18.93 6.13
C ARG A 162 5.07 19.01 7.47
N VAL A 163 5.23 17.89 8.16
CA VAL A 163 5.94 17.83 9.46
C VAL A 163 7.43 18.15 9.31
N GLN A 164 8.07 17.76 8.19
CA GLN A 164 9.46 18.16 7.91
C GLN A 164 9.64 19.69 7.76
N THR A 165 8.58 20.37 7.31
CA THR A 165 8.57 21.82 7.07
C THR A 165 8.11 22.59 8.31
N SER A 166 7.10 22.08 9.01
CA SER A 166 6.54 22.64 10.23
C SER A 166 6.11 21.54 11.19
N ILE A 167 6.84 21.39 12.29
CA ILE A 167 6.55 20.39 13.32
C ILE A 167 5.20 20.63 14.02
N PHE A 168 4.71 21.87 13.98
CA PHE A 168 3.42 22.29 14.53
C PHE A 168 2.30 22.29 13.48
N ALA A 169 2.52 21.66 12.33
CA ALA A 169 1.47 21.50 11.33
C ALA A 169 0.24 20.82 11.97
N VAL A 170 -0.93 21.38 11.70
CA VAL A 170 -2.23 20.89 12.18
C VAL A 170 -2.99 20.28 11.01
N ASP A 171 -3.70 19.20 11.27
CA ASP A 171 -4.57 18.57 10.29
C ASP A 171 -5.88 19.34 10.18
N ASP A 172 -6.23 19.76 8.96
CA ASP A 172 -7.34 20.69 8.72
C ASP A 172 -8.71 20.08 9.03
N GLU A 173 -8.83 18.74 8.95
CA GLU A 173 -10.09 18.03 9.22
C GLU A 173 -10.32 17.82 10.73
N THR A 174 -9.25 17.57 11.48
CA THR A 174 -9.36 17.17 12.89
C THR A 174 -8.91 18.23 13.89
N GLY A 175 -8.21 19.28 13.44
CA GLY A 175 -7.60 20.29 14.29
C GLY A 175 -6.45 19.75 15.17
N LYS A 176 -6.01 18.50 14.97
CA LYS A 176 -4.95 17.85 15.77
C LYS A 176 -3.57 18.04 15.12
N PRO A 177 -2.47 18.03 15.89
CA PRO A 177 -1.12 18.04 15.33
C PRO A 177 -0.92 16.87 14.37
N VAL A 178 -0.45 17.14 13.14
CA VAL A 178 -0.26 16.11 12.10
C VAL A 178 0.63 14.98 12.61
N VAL A 179 1.69 15.32 13.35
CA VAL A 179 2.66 14.35 13.89
C VAL A 179 2.01 13.28 14.77
N SER A 180 0.96 13.61 15.53
CA SER A 180 0.27 12.64 16.40
C SER A 180 -0.63 11.69 15.62
N LEU A 181 -0.99 12.03 14.39
CA LEU A 181 -1.85 11.22 13.53
C LEU A 181 -1.07 10.26 12.63
N LEU A 182 0.23 10.49 12.43
CA LEU A 182 1.06 9.72 11.49
C LEU A 182 1.05 8.22 11.78
N MET A 183 1.17 7.82 13.05
CA MET A 183 1.23 6.42 13.45
C MET A 183 -0.09 5.70 13.18
N ALA A 184 -1.22 6.31 13.53
CA ALA A 184 -2.54 5.75 13.27
C ALA A 184 -2.83 5.67 11.75
N ARG A 185 -2.47 6.70 10.98
CA ARG A 185 -2.60 6.70 9.51
C ARG A 185 -1.77 5.59 8.88
N LYS A 186 -0.54 5.38 9.34
CA LYS A 186 0.32 4.28 8.89
C LYS A 186 -0.31 2.92 9.17
N GLN A 187 -0.80 2.69 10.39
CA GLN A 187 -1.45 1.43 10.77
C GLN A 187 -2.72 1.16 9.93
N ASN A 188 -3.55 2.18 9.71
CA ASN A 188 -4.73 2.07 8.87
C ASN A 188 -4.37 1.71 7.42
N LEU A 189 -3.31 2.32 6.88
CA LEU A 189 -2.82 2.03 5.54
C LEU A 189 -2.27 0.60 5.41
N GLU A 190 -1.57 0.10 6.43
CA GLU A 190 -1.07 -1.28 6.50
C GLU A 190 -2.23 -2.29 6.54
N ASN A 191 -3.24 -2.04 7.37
CA ASN A 191 -4.44 -2.87 7.42
C ASN A 191 -5.17 -2.92 6.08
N LEU A 192 -5.29 -1.76 5.41
CA LEU A 192 -5.91 -1.68 4.10
C LEU A 192 -5.11 -2.44 3.03
N ASP A 193 -3.78 -2.37 3.05
CA ASP A 193 -2.92 -3.15 2.15
C ASP A 193 -3.11 -4.66 2.32
N ILE A 194 -3.16 -5.15 3.57
CA ILE A 194 -3.40 -6.57 3.87
C ILE A 194 -4.76 -7.01 3.33
N GLN A 195 -5.82 -6.25 3.61
CA GLN A 195 -7.17 -6.56 3.14
C GLN A 195 -7.26 -6.57 1.62
N ASN A 196 -6.65 -5.56 0.98
CA ASN A 196 -6.61 -5.42 -0.47
C ASN A 196 -5.84 -6.57 -1.14
N LYS A 197 -4.72 -7.01 -0.58
CA LYS A 197 -3.96 -8.18 -1.08
C LYS A 197 -4.75 -9.48 -0.94
N ALA A 198 -5.40 -9.70 0.20
CA ALA A 198 -6.24 -10.88 0.40
C ALA A 198 -7.40 -10.92 -0.61
N LEU A 199 -8.05 -9.78 -0.86
CA LEU A 199 -9.12 -9.67 -1.85
C LEU A 199 -8.60 -9.85 -3.30
N ASP A 200 -7.44 -9.28 -3.62
CA ASP A 200 -6.76 -9.47 -4.91
C ASP A 200 -6.52 -10.97 -5.18
N ASP A 201 -5.91 -11.68 -4.22
CA ASP A 201 -5.65 -13.11 -4.34
C ASP A 201 -6.92 -13.94 -4.48
N GLN A 202 -7.98 -13.59 -3.75
CA GLN A 202 -9.28 -14.25 -3.85
C GLN A 202 -9.88 -14.09 -5.26
N LEU A 203 -9.94 -12.86 -5.76
CA LEU A 203 -10.52 -12.56 -7.06
C LEU A 203 -9.72 -13.19 -8.19
N ARG A 204 -8.38 -13.17 -8.11
CA ARG A 204 -7.53 -13.84 -9.09
C ARG A 204 -7.81 -15.34 -9.17
N LYS A 205 -7.90 -16.01 -8.03
CA LYS A 205 -8.26 -17.44 -7.97
C LYS A 205 -9.65 -17.68 -8.57
N GLN A 206 -10.63 -16.84 -8.23
CA GLN A 206 -12.00 -16.95 -8.73
C GLN A 206 -12.09 -16.82 -10.25
N PHE A 207 -11.30 -15.94 -10.87
CA PHE A 207 -11.33 -15.66 -12.31
C PHE A 207 -10.21 -16.34 -13.10
N GLY A 208 -9.40 -17.21 -12.47
CA GLY A 208 -8.30 -17.92 -13.14
C GLY A 208 -7.17 -17.00 -13.62
N ILE A 209 -6.92 -15.90 -12.91
CA ILE A 209 -5.89 -14.90 -13.24
C ILE A 209 -4.62 -15.23 -12.47
N ALA A 210 -3.46 -15.10 -13.13
CA ALA A 210 -2.17 -15.35 -12.51
C ALA A 210 -1.94 -14.42 -11.29
N PRO A 211 -1.31 -14.91 -10.20
CA PRO A 211 -0.93 -14.09 -9.06
C PRO A 211 -0.10 -12.87 -9.50
N TYR A 212 -0.31 -11.74 -8.83
CA TYR A 212 0.49 -10.55 -9.10
C TYR A 212 1.97 -10.80 -8.78
N GLN A 213 2.86 -10.45 -9.71
CA GLN A 213 4.30 -10.50 -9.53
C GLN A 213 4.91 -9.11 -9.77
N TYR A 214 5.73 -8.70 -8.81
CA TYR A 214 6.53 -7.47 -8.87
C TYR A 214 7.98 -7.81 -9.22
#